data_AF-A0A392N9S1-F1
#
_entry.id   AF-A0A392N9S1-F1
#
_cell.length_a   1.000
_cell.length_b   1.000
_cell.length_c   1.000
_cell.angle_alpha   90.00
_cell.angle_beta   90.00
_cell.angle_gamma   90.00
#
_symmetry.space_group_name_H-M   'P 1'
#
loop_
_entity.id
_entity.type
_entity.pdbx_description
1 polymer ?
#
loop_
_entity_poly.entity_id
_entity_poly.type
_entity_poly.pdbx_seq_one_letter_code
_entity_poly.pdbx_strand_id
1 'polypeptide(L)'
;MPASLIRLHFHDCFVRGCDASVLLNNTATIESEQDAAPNNNSLRGLDVINNIKTAVEKACPNTVSCADILTLAAEKSSIQTGGPSWSVPLGRRDSLRANRTLANQNLPAPFFNLTQLKAAFAAQGLNTVDLVTLS
;
A
#
# COMPACT_ATOMS: atom_id res chain seq x y z
N MET A 1 1.28 -1.15 15.25
CA MET A 1 1.00 -1.91 14.01
C MET A 1 -0.05 -1.26 13.10
N PRO A 2 -1.23 -0.83 13.58
CA PRO A 2 -2.28 -0.29 12.70
C PRO A 2 -1.81 0.79 11.71
N ALA A 3 -1.08 1.80 12.20
CA ALA A 3 -0.51 2.86 11.35
C ALA A 3 0.43 2.34 10.24
N SER A 4 1.18 1.26 10.51
CA SER A 4 2.09 0.67 9.52
C SER A 4 1.34 0.00 8.38
N LEU A 5 0.20 -0.62 8.65
CA LEU A 5 -0.63 -1.28 7.62
C LEU A 5 -1.38 -0.26 6.76
N ILE A 6 -1.87 0.83 7.36
CA ILE A 6 -2.44 1.97 6.63
C ILE A 6 -1.39 2.55 5.68
N ARG A 7 -0.17 2.80 6.18
CA ARG A 7 0.94 3.28 5.34
C ARG A 7 1.31 2.29 4.25
N LEU A 8 1.39 1.00 4.56
CA LEU A 8 1.72 -0.03 3.57
C LEU A 8 0.70 -0.05 2.41
N HIS A 9 -0.59 0.07 2.72
CA HIS A 9 -1.63 0.18 1.70
C HIS A 9 -1.53 1.48 0.88
N PHE A 10 -1.25 2.63 1.51
CA PHE A 10 -0.98 3.88 0.79
C PHE A 10 0.19 3.73 -0.19
N HIS A 11 1.29 3.10 0.24
CA HIS A 11 2.48 2.90 -0.59
C HIS A 11 2.25 1.93 -1.74
N ASP A 12 1.41 0.90 -1.56
CA ASP A 12 0.94 0.03 -2.64
C ASP A 12 0.16 0.86 -3.68
N CYS A 13 -0.88 1.56 -3.25
CA CYS A 13 -1.77 2.28 -4.15
C CYS A 13 -1.10 3.42 -4.95
N PHE A 14 -0.09 4.09 -4.38
CA PHE A 14 0.61 5.20 -5.05
C PHE A 14 1.62 4.74 -6.11
N VAL A 15 1.90 3.43 -6.20
CA VAL A 15 2.87 2.86 -7.16
C VAL A 15 2.15 1.85 -8.05
N ARG A 16 1.68 2.32 -9.21
CA ARG A 16 0.92 1.52 -10.20
C ARG A 16 -0.47 1.06 -9.76
N GLY A 17 -1.01 1.61 -8.67
CA GLY A 17 -2.32 1.24 -8.13
C GLY A 17 -2.21 0.15 -7.08
N CYS A 18 -3.32 -0.17 -6.41
CA CYS A 18 -3.32 -1.13 -5.31
C CYS A 18 -3.29 -2.57 -5.86
N ASP A 19 -2.09 -3.07 -6.18
CA ASP A 19 -1.89 -4.35 -6.85
C ASP A 19 -0.93 -5.29 -6.10
N ALA A 20 -0.64 -5.00 -4.83
CA ALA A 20 0.30 -5.73 -3.98
C ALA A 20 1.75 -5.80 -4.51
N SER A 21 2.14 -4.96 -5.47
CA SER A 21 3.52 -4.92 -5.97
C SER A 21 4.53 -4.62 -4.88
N VAL A 22 4.15 -3.83 -3.86
CA VAL A 22 5.00 -3.48 -2.72
C VAL A 22 5.42 -4.68 -1.88
N LEU A 23 4.67 -5.79 -1.96
CA LEU A 23 4.95 -7.02 -1.20
C LEU A 23 5.97 -7.94 -1.88
N LEU A 24 6.32 -7.68 -3.14
CA LEU A 24 7.23 -8.54 -3.89
C LEU A 24 8.67 -8.33 -3.44
N ASN A 25 9.33 -9.40 -3.00
CA ASN A 25 10.75 -9.40 -2.64
C ASN A 25 11.65 -9.36 -3.89
N ASN A 26 12.92 -9.00 -3.71
CA ASN A 26 13.90 -9.09 -4.79
C ASN A 26 14.03 -10.52 -5.31
N THR A 27 14.17 -10.65 -6.61
CA THR A 27 14.55 -11.90 -7.30
C THR A 27 15.51 -11.57 -8.43
N ALA A 28 15.92 -12.57 -9.22
CA ALA A 28 16.73 -12.34 -10.42
C ALA A 28 16.04 -11.44 -11.46
N THR A 29 14.71 -11.28 -11.39
CA THR A 29 13.91 -10.50 -12.37
C THR A 29 13.05 -9.40 -11.73
N ILE A 30 13.07 -9.27 -10.40
CA ILE A 30 12.28 -8.28 -9.66
C ILE A 30 13.22 -7.41 -8.85
N GLU A 31 13.18 -6.11 -9.13
CA GLU A 31 13.69 -5.07 -8.24
C GLU A 31 12.56 -4.60 -7.33
N SER A 32 12.62 -4.99 -6.06
CA SER A 32 11.57 -4.74 -5.09
C SER A 32 11.40 -3.25 -4.79
N GLU A 33 10.14 -2.84 -4.64
CA GLU A 33 9.78 -1.52 -4.12
C GLU A 33 10.16 -1.36 -2.66
N GLN A 34 10.34 -2.44 -1.90
CA GLN A 34 10.74 -2.38 -0.49
C GLN A 34 12.10 -1.69 -0.29
N ASP A 35 12.98 -1.73 -1.31
CA ASP A 35 14.29 -1.07 -1.30
C ASP A 35 14.26 0.36 -1.87
N ALA A 36 13.10 0.86 -2.30
CA ALA A 36 12.98 2.27 -2.69
C ALA A 36 13.31 3.17 -1.49
N ALA A 37 13.90 4.34 -1.73
CA ALA A 37 14.27 5.30 -0.68
C ALA A 37 13.14 5.60 0.34
N PRO A 38 11.86 5.79 -0.05
CA PRO A 38 10.77 6.00 0.91
C PRO A 38 10.38 4.73 1.71
N ASN A 39 10.79 3.55 1.27
CA ASN A 39 10.36 2.26 1.81
C ASN A 39 11.44 1.59 2.66
N ASN A 40 12.69 1.65 2.22
CA ASN A 40 13.81 0.99 2.86
C ASN A 40 14.02 1.51 4.29
N ASN A 41 14.17 0.60 5.26
CA ASN A 41 14.24 0.91 6.70
C ASN A 41 13.05 1.74 7.22
N SER A 42 11.91 1.70 6.53
CA SER A 42 10.75 2.55 6.82
C SER A 42 9.44 1.77 6.82
N LEU A 43 9.15 0.99 5.77
CA LEU A 43 7.98 0.10 5.74
C LEU A 43 8.07 -0.97 6.83
N ARG A 44 6.92 -1.34 7.41
CA ARG A 44 6.78 -2.35 8.47
C ARG A 44 5.46 -3.09 8.30
N GLY A 45 5.35 -4.29 8.86
CA GLY A 45 4.11 -5.08 8.88
C GLY A 45 3.97 -6.11 7.76
N LEU A 46 5.02 -6.35 6.96
CA LEU A 46 5.03 -7.40 5.93
C LEU A 46 4.82 -8.80 6.54
N ASP A 47 5.39 -9.04 7.72
CA ASP A 47 5.20 -10.26 8.52
C ASP A 47 3.73 -10.47 8.92
N VAL A 48 3.04 -9.40 9.30
CA VAL A 48 1.61 -9.45 9.62
C VAL A 48 0.78 -9.79 8.39
N ILE A 49 1.09 -9.21 7.23
CA ILE A 49 0.41 -9.54 5.96
C ILE A 49 0.65 -11.01 5.58
N ASN A 50 1.87 -11.52 5.75
CA ASN A 50 2.16 -12.93 5.52
C ASN A 50 1.31 -13.84 6.42
N ASN A 51 1.20 -13.52 7.72
CA ASN A 51 0.39 -14.29 8.66
C ASN A 51 -1.10 -14.27 8.28
N ILE A 52 -1.62 -13.11 7.87
CA ILE A 52 -3.00 -12.99 7.37
C ILE A 52 -3.17 -13.85 6.13
N LYS A 53 -2.27 -13.76 5.16
CA LYS A 53 -2.33 -14.55 3.92
C LYS A 53 -2.30 -16.05 4.21
N THR A 54 -1.42 -16.51 5.10
CA THR A 54 -1.38 -17.93 5.51
C THR A 54 -2.70 -18.39 6.13
N ALA A 55 -3.29 -17.59 7.01
CA ALA A 55 -4.57 -17.94 7.64
C ALA A 55 -5.72 -17.95 6.62
N VAL A 56 -5.76 -16.97 5.71
CA VAL A 56 -6.77 -16.86 4.65
C VAL A 56 -6.66 -18.01 3.66
N GLU A 57 -5.45 -18.35 3.19
CA GLU A 57 -5.24 -19.47 2.28
C GLU A 57 -5.63 -20.82 2.90
N LYS A 58 -5.49 -20.98 4.22
CA LYS A 58 -5.99 -22.16 4.94
C LYS A 58 -7.52 -22.24 4.92
N ALA A 59 -8.21 -21.11 4.94
CA ALA A 59 -9.67 -21.05 4.99
C ALA A 59 -10.31 -21.08 3.59
N CYS A 60 -9.73 -20.36 2.62
CA CYS A 60 -10.21 -20.25 1.25
C CYS A 60 -9.02 -20.21 0.26
N PRO A 61 -8.49 -21.38 -0.13
CA PRO A 61 -7.33 -21.48 -1.02
C PRO A 61 -7.52 -20.72 -2.34
N ASN A 62 -6.46 -20.02 -2.78
CA ASN A 62 -6.34 -19.32 -4.06
C ASN A 62 -7.50 -18.37 -4.39
N THR A 63 -8.15 -17.80 -3.38
CA THR A 63 -9.38 -17.01 -3.55
C THR A 63 -9.13 -15.52 -3.34
N VAL A 64 -8.45 -15.15 -2.25
CA VAL A 64 -8.29 -13.74 -1.85
C VAL A 64 -6.92 -13.22 -2.28
N SER A 65 -6.89 -12.13 -3.03
CA SER A 65 -5.65 -11.48 -3.46
C SER A 65 -4.92 -10.81 -2.28
N CYS A 66 -3.61 -10.71 -2.38
CA CYS A 66 -2.81 -9.94 -1.44
C CYS A 66 -3.19 -8.44 -1.45
N ALA A 67 -3.57 -7.91 -2.61
CA ALA A 67 -4.05 -6.53 -2.76
C ALA A 67 -5.32 -6.27 -1.94
N ASP A 68 -6.28 -7.19 -1.96
CA ASP A 68 -7.49 -7.07 -1.14
C ASP A 68 -7.20 -7.29 0.34
N ILE A 69 -6.24 -8.16 0.69
CA ILE A 69 -5.76 -8.31 2.08
C ILE A 69 -5.18 -7.00 2.60
N LEU A 70 -4.33 -6.31 1.84
CA LEU A 70 -3.78 -5.00 2.23
C LEU A 70 -4.89 -3.97 2.44
N THR A 71 -5.85 -3.92 1.51
CA THR A 71 -6.96 -2.96 1.56
C THR A 71 -7.84 -3.19 2.80
N LEU A 72 -8.19 -4.44 3.08
CA LEU A 72 -8.94 -4.82 4.29
C LEU A 72 -8.15 -4.59 5.57
N ALA A 73 -6.84 -4.87 5.56
CA ALA A 73 -5.97 -4.65 6.72
C ALA A 73 -5.89 -3.17 7.09
N ALA A 74 -5.88 -2.26 6.11
CA ALA A 74 -5.93 -0.83 6.33
C ALA A 74 -7.27 -0.37 6.94
N GLU A 75 -8.41 -0.87 6.44
CA GLU A 75 -9.73 -0.57 7.03
C GLU A 75 -9.87 -1.07 8.46
N LYS A 76 -9.44 -2.32 8.71
CA LYS A 76 -9.44 -2.91 10.06
C LYS A 76 -8.51 -2.16 11.00
N SER A 77 -7.38 -1.66 10.49
CA SER A 77 -6.46 -0.81 11.26
C SER A 77 -7.11 0.52 11.67
N SER A 78 -7.87 1.15 10.78
CA SER A 78 -8.65 2.37 11.12
C SER A 78 -9.61 2.10 12.28
N ILE A 79 -10.46 1.07 12.16
CA ILE A 79 -11.43 0.70 13.21
C ILE A 79 -10.72 0.42 14.54
N GLN A 80 -9.65 -0.37 14.52
CA GLN A 80 -8.92 -0.75 15.74
C GLN A 80 -8.34 0.46 16.49
N THR A 81 -8.09 1.56 15.77
CA THR A 81 -7.60 2.82 16.34
C THR A 81 -8.69 3.85 16.63
N GLY A 82 -9.97 3.47 16.52
CA GLY A 82 -11.11 4.37 16.74
C GLY A 82 -11.46 5.27 15.55
N GLY A 83 -10.90 4.99 14.37
CA GLY A 83 -11.26 5.62 13.12
C GLY A 83 -12.57 5.08 12.53
N PRO A 84 -13.02 5.63 11.39
CA PRO A 84 -14.24 5.18 10.74
C PRO A 84 -14.11 3.74 10.21
N SER A 85 -15.25 3.07 10.09
CA SER A 85 -15.41 1.88 9.25
C SER A 85 -16.02 2.27 7.92
N TRP A 86 -15.65 1.56 6.87
CA TRP A 86 -16.24 1.73 5.54
C TRP A 86 -16.27 0.38 4.80
N SER A 87 -17.21 0.25 3.87
CA SER A 87 -17.23 -0.90 2.98
C SER A 87 -16.12 -0.77 1.95
N VAL A 88 -15.16 -1.69 2.01
CA VAL A 88 -14.05 -1.77 1.06
C VAL A 88 -14.52 -2.47 -0.22
N PRO A 89 -14.45 -1.85 -1.40
CA PRO A 89 -14.65 -2.56 -2.66
C PRO A 89 -13.55 -3.62 -2.83
N LEU A 90 -13.91 -4.84 -3.20
CA LEU A 90 -12.98 -5.99 -3.38
C LEU A 90 -12.98 -6.47 -4.84
N GLY A 91 -12.07 -7.39 -5.16
CA GLY A 91 -11.86 -7.95 -6.49
C GLY A 91 -10.56 -7.51 -7.15
N ARG A 92 -9.63 -6.89 -6.39
CA ARG A 92 -8.29 -6.55 -6.92
C ARG A 92 -7.50 -7.83 -7.19
N ARG A 93 -6.55 -7.74 -8.11
CA ARG A 93 -5.63 -8.85 -8.45
C ARG A 93 -4.20 -8.43 -8.17
N ASP A 94 -3.39 -9.42 -7.85
CA ASP A 94 -1.98 -9.22 -7.52
C ASP A 94 -1.14 -9.04 -8.80
N SER A 95 -0.20 -8.10 -8.73
CA SER A 95 0.79 -7.85 -9.77
C SER A 95 1.84 -8.95 -9.83
N LEU A 96 2.41 -9.12 -11.02
CA LEU A 96 3.55 -10.02 -11.27
C LEU A 96 4.89 -9.27 -11.28
N ARG A 97 4.89 -7.95 -11.06
CA ARG A 97 6.08 -7.09 -11.13
C ARG A 97 6.02 -5.97 -10.10
N ALA A 98 7.17 -5.63 -9.53
CA ALA A 98 7.38 -4.42 -8.75
C ALA A 98 7.97 -3.30 -9.60
N ASN A 99 7.90 -2.05 -9.15
CA ASN A 99 8.52 -0.91 -9.80
C ASN A 99 9.21 0.04 -8.81
N ARG A 100 10.43 -0.32 -8.40
CA ARG A 100 11.28 0.50 -7.52
C ARG A 100 11.48 1.93 -8.03
N THR A 101 11.70 2.10 -9.33
CA THR A 101 11.90 3.43 -9.94
C THR A 101 10.67 4.31 -9.76
N LEU A 102 9.48 3.77 -10.01
CA LEU A 102 8.24 4.50 -9.81
C LEU A 102 7.95 4.76 -8.33
N ALA A 103 8.28 3.82 -7.43
CA ALA A 103 8.19 4.08 -5.99
C ALA A 103 9.06 5.26 -5.54
N ASN A 104 10.28 5.39 -6.07
CA ASN A 104 11.15 6.54 -5.80
C ASN A 104 10.60 7.87 -6.37
N GLN A 105 9.77 7.81 -7.41
CA GLN A 105 9.24 8.99 -8.10
C GLN A 105 7.88 9.45 -7.55
N ASN A 106 6.97 8.52 -7.31
CA ASN A 106 5.57 8.81 -7.00
C ASN A 106 5.32 9.05 -5.52
N LEU A 107 6.09 8.42 -4.64
CA LEU A 107 5.85 8.53 -3.21
C LEU A 107 6.29 9.92 -2.71
N PRO A 108 5.36 10.73 -2.16
CA PRO A 108 5.67 12.09 -1.76
C PRO A 108 6.67 12.12 -0.61
N ALA A 109 7.65 13.01 -0.72
CA ALA A 109 8.66 13.18 0.32
C ALA A 109 8.15 14.11 1.44
N PRO A 110 8.60 13.93 2.70
CA PRO A 110 8.17 14.76 3.82
C PRO A 110 8.60 16.23 3.71
N PHE A 111 9.56 16.54 2.84
CA PHE A 111 10.05 17.90 2.58
C PHE A 111 9.38 18.57 1.36
N PHE A 112 8.37 17.94 0.76
CA PHE A 112 7.59 18.57 -0.31
C PHE A 112 6.79 19.76 0.21
N ASN A 113 6.77 20.85 -0.57
CA ASN A 113 5.85 21.95 -0.32
C ASN A 113 4.43 21.61 -0.79
N LEU A 114 3.46 22.46 -0.46
CA LEU A 114 2.04 22.22 -0.80
C LEU A 114 1.80 22.03 -2.31
N THR A 115 2.49 22.79 -3.16
CA THR A 115 2.36 22.66 -4.62
C THR A 115 2.82 21.29 -5.11
N GLN A 116 3.94 20.80 -4.56
CA GLN A 116 4.46 19.46 -4.88
C GLN A 116 3.54 18.35 -4.36
N LEU A 117 3.01 18.47 -3.15
CA LEU A 117 2.05 17.51 -2.60
C LEU A 117 0.76 17.44 -3.44
N LYS A 118 0.21 18.59 -3.84
CA LYS A 118 -0.96 18.65 -4.73
C LYS A 118 -0.68 17.97 -6.08
N ALA A 119 0.49 18.20 -6.65
CA ALA A 119 0.88 17.57 -7.92
C ALA A 119 1.02 16.04 -7.78
N ALA A 120 1.62 15.54 -6.69
CA ALA A 120 1.76 14.11 -6.44
C ALA A 120 0.41 13.40 -6.30
N PHE A 121 -0.53 13.99 -5.55
CA PHE A 121 -1.88 13.43 -5.40
C PHE A 121 -2.69 13.52 -6.70
N ALA A 122 -2.60 14.65 -7.42
CA ALA A 122 -3.27 14.81 -8.70
C ALA A 122 -2.80 13.77 -9.74
N ALA A 123 -1.53 13.38 -9.71
CA ALA A 123 -1.00 12.31 -10.55
C ALA A 123 -1.62 10.93 -10.26
N GLN A 124 -2.19 10.74 -9.06
CA GLN A 124 -2.97 9.55 -8.68
C GLN A 124 -4.48 9.73 -8.89
N GLY A 125 -4.91 10.84 -9.51
CA GLY A 125 -6.33 11.17 -9.67
C GLY A 125 -7.01 11.68 -8.40
N LEU A 126 -6.25 12.07 -7.38
CA LEU A 126 -6.73 12.57 -6.09
C LEU A 126 -6.65 14.10 -6.04
N ASN A 127 -7.71 14.74 -5.55
CA ASN A 127 -7.80 16.20 -5.49
C ASN A 127 -7.21 16.77 -4.18
N THR A 128 -7.34 18.09 -3.97
CA THR A 128 -6.80 18.75 -2.76
C THR A 128 -7.54 18.34 -1.48
N VAL A 129 -8.85 18.05 -1.55
CA VAL A 129 -9.60 17.53 -0.40
C VAL A 129 -9.08 16.15 -0.01
N ASP A 130 -8.79 15.30 -0.98
CA ASP A 130 -8.22 13.97 -0.73
C ASP A 130 -6.83 14.08 -0.08
N LEU A 131 -5.97 14.98 -0.57
CA LEU A 131 -4.67 15.28 0.04
C LEU A 131 -4.81 15.65 1.52
N VAL A 132 -5.70 16.61 1.84
CA VAL A 132 -5.90 17.07 3.23
C VAL A 132 -6.49 15.96 4.10
N THR A 133 -7.42 15.16 3.56
CA THR A 133 -8.11 14.10 4.30
C THR A 133 -7.19 12.91 4.59
N LEU A 134 -6.23 12.62 3.72
CA LEU A 134 -5.30 11.48 3.83
C LEU A 134 -3.94 11.83 4.47
N SER A 135 -3.73 13.09 4.88
CA SER A 135 -2.52 13.55 5.59
C SER A 135 -2.62 13.32 7.10
#